data_AF-A0A0Q9QL56-F1
#
_entry.id   AF-A0A0Q9QL56-F1
#
_cell.length_a   1.000
_cell.length_b   1.000
_cell.length_c   1.000
_cell.angle_alpha   90.00
_cell.angle_beta   90.00
_cell.angle_gamma   90.00
#
_symmetry.space_group_name_H-M   'P 1'
#
loop_
_entity.id
_entity.type
_entity.pdbx_description
1 polymer ?
#
loop_
_entity_poly.entity_id
_entity_poly.type
_entity_poly.pdbx_seq_one_letter_code
_entity_poly.pdbx_strand_id
1 'polypeptide(L)' 'MNNLRAQEIAVSPAMVNVTYNGTPIYIQHVDEKNETARIYPLDQPENEQSVPLSSLVESSQMLEMEDIKLICPSPK' A
#
# COMPACT_ATOMS: atom_id res chain seq x y z
N MET A 1 0.07 4.79 2.02
CA MET A 1 1.15 5.18 1.07
C MET A 1 0.99 6.64 0.63
N ASN A 2 2.01 7.27 0.02
CA ASN A 2 1.94 8.65 -0.53
C ASN A 2 1.81 8.68 -2.07
N ASN A 3 1.50 9.85 -2.64
CA ASN A 3 1.28 10.05 -4.08
C ASN A 3 2.48 9.63 -4.95
N LEU A 4 3.68 10.11 -4.64
CA LEU A 4 4.87 9.84 -5.46
C LEU A 4 5.16 8.34 -5.52
N ARG A 5 5.14 7.66 -4.37
CA ARG A 5 5.41 6.23 -4.30
C ARG A 5 4.38 5.42 -5.05
N ALA A 6 3.10 5.79 -4.95
CA ALA A 6 2.03 5.10 -5.67
C ALA A 6 2.19 5.24 -7.20
N GLN A 7 2.63 6.40 -7.70
CA GLN A 7 2.88 6.60 -9.12
C GLN A 7 4.03 5.76 -9.63
N GLU A 8 5.15 5.70 -8.91
CA GLU A 8 6.29 4.85 -9.24
C GLU A 8 5.84 3.40 -9.40
N ILE A 9 4.97 2.91 -8.51
CA ILE A 9 4.42 1.56 -8.57
C ILE A 9 3.52 1.39 -9.80
N ALA A 10 2.64 2.35 -10.07
CA ALA A 10 1.70 2.28 -11.19
C ALA A 10 2.38 2.27 -12.57
N VAL A 11 3.54 2.92 -12.71
CA VAL A 11 4.32 2.94 -13.97
C VAL A 11 5.42 1.88 -14.02
N SER A 12 5.69 1.20 -12.90
CA SER A 12 6.73 0.19 -12.80
C SER A 12 6.34 -1.06 -13.59
N PRO A 13 7.23 -1.59 -14.45
CA PRO A 13 7.02 -2.89 -15.08
C PRO A 13 7.22 -4.05 -14.10
N ALA A 14 7.86 -3.81 -12.96
CA ALA A 14 8.03 -4.79 -11.90
C ALA A 14 6.81 -4.76 -10.96
N MET A 15 6.31 -5.95 -10.61
CA MET A 15 5.23 -6.11 -9.66
C MET A 15 5.71 -5.76 -8.24
N VAL A 16 5.07 -4.75 -7.65
CA VAL A 16 5.30 -4.36 -6.25
C VAL A 16 4.16 -4.89 -5.40
N ASN A 17 4.49 -5.51 -4.27
CA ASN A 17 3.49 -6.06 -3.37
C ASN A 17 2.81 -4.93 -2.59
N VAL A 18 1.60 -4.60 -3.00
CA VAL A 18 0.72 -3.64 -2.33
C VAL A 18 -0.55 -4.36 -1.89
N THR A 19 -1.04 -3.99 -0.71
CA THR A 19 -2.28 -4.51 -0.13
C THR A 19 -3.27 -3.40 0.16
N TYR A 20 -4.55 -3.73 0.04
CA TYR A 20 -5.67 -2.94 0.51
C TYR A 20 -6.52 -3.82 1.43
N ASN A 21 -6.70 -3.41 2.69
CA ASN A 21 -7.40 -4.20 3.71
C ASN A 21 -6.88 -5.65 3.84
N GLY A 22 -5.57 -5.86 3.65
CA GLY A 22 -4.94 -7.18 3.69
C GLY A 22 -5.03 -7.99 2.40
N THR A 23 -5.81 -7.54 1.41
CA THR A 23 -5.90 -8.20 0.10
C THR A 23 -4.82 -7.66 -0.84
N PRO A 24 -4.06 -8.51 -1.55
CA PRO A 24 -3.13 -8.09 -2.58
C PRO A 24 -3.83 -7.42 -3.76
N ILE A 25 -3.29 -6.29 -4.22
CA ILE A 25 -3.88 -5.49 -5.30
C ILE A 25 -2.84 -5.08 -6.35
N TYR A 26 -3.32 -4.74 -7.54
CA TYR A 26 -2.58 -4.00 -8.55
C TYR A 26 -3.07 -2.55 -8.60
N ILE A 27 -2.16 -1.59 -8.70
CA ILE A 27 -2.49 -0.16 -8.88
C ILE A 27 -2.46 0.15 -10.37
N GLN A 28 -3.63 0.46 -10.94
CA GLN A 28 -3.72 0.78 -12.36
C GLN A 28 -3.45 2.25 -12.65
N HIS A 29 -3.94 3.15 -11.78
CA HIS A 29 -3.82 4.59 -11.95
C HIS A 29 -3.87 5.30 -10.60
N VAL A 30 -3.17 6.43 -10.51
CA VAL A 30 -3.14 7.31 -9.33
C VAL A 30 -3.71 8.67 -9.71
N ASP A 31 -4.73 9.11 -8.99
CA ASP A 31 -5.26 10.46 -9.08
C ASP A 31 -4.62 11.32 -7.98
N GLU A 32 -3.56 12.04 -8.35
CA GLU A 32 -2.79 12.88 -7.43
C GLU A 32 -3.61 14.01 -6.83
N LYS A 33 -4.61 14.51 -7.57
CA LYS A 33 -5.41 15.65 -7.14
C LYS A 33 -6.35 15.25 -6.01
N ASN A 34 -6.88 14.04 -6.07
CA ASN A 34 -7.83 13.51 -5.08
C ASN A 34 -7.17 12.58 -4.05
N GLU A 35 -5.87 12.31 -4.18
CA GLU A 35 -5.10 11.39 -3.34
C GLU A 35 -5.73 9.98 -3.29
N THR A 36 -6.26 9.53 -4.44
CA THR A 36 -6.87 8.22 -4.62
C THR A 36 -6.12 7.38 -5.66
N ALA A 37 -6.29 6.07 -5.59
CA ALA A 37 -5.81 5.14 -6.58
C ALA A 37 -6.93 4.23 -7.06
N ARG A 38 -6.93 3.97 -8.36
CA ARG A 38 -7.70 2.90 -8.97
C ARG A 38 -6.93 1.59 -8.84
N ILE A 39 -7.54 0.63 -8.19
CA ILE A 39 -6.95 -0.67 -7.87
C ILE A 39 -7.80 -1.82 -8.38
N TYR A 40 -7.15 -2.96 -8.58
CA TYR A 40 -7.78 -4.25 -8.85
C TYR A 40 -7.25 -5.29 -7.87
N PRO A 41 -8.10 -5.99 -7.11
CA PRO A 41 -7.68 -7.15 -6.33
C PRO A 41 -7.10 -8.23 -7.25
N LEU A 42 -5.97 -8.82 -6.87
CA LEU A 42 -5.31 -9.84 -7.71
C LEU A 42 -6.19 -11.08 -7.93
N ASP A 43 -6.99 -11.45 -6.93
CA ASP A 43 -7.92 -12.58 -7.02
C ASP A 43 -9.22 -12.23 -7.78
N GLN A 44 -9.51 -10.93 -7.96
CA GLN A 44 -10.73 -10.43 -8.60
C GLN A 44 -10.43 -9.23 -9.51
N PRO A 45 -9.74 -9.45 -10.64
CA PRO A 45 -9.29 -8.37 -11.51
C PRO A 45 -10.42 -7.63 -12.25
N GLU A 46 -11.66 -8.14 -12.19
CA GLU A 46 -12.86 -7.44 -12.69
C GLU A 46 -13.42 -6.42 -11.68
N ASN A 47 -12.98 -6.49 -10.42
CA ASN A 47 -13.50 -5.66 -9.33
C ASN A 47 -12.67 -4.38 -9.17
N GLU A 48 -12.86 -3.43 -10.09
CA GLU A 48 -12.25 -2.10 -10.02
C GLU A 48 -12.73 -1.32 -8.79
N GLN A 49 -11.81 -0.78 -8.01
CA GLN A 49 -12.12 0.08 -6.87
C GLN A 49 -11.28 1.35 -6.90
N SER A 50 -11.88 2.48 -6.51
CA SER A 50 -11.15 3.73 -6.26
C SER A 50 -11.05 3.94 -4.76
N VAL A 51 -9.83 3.92 -4.22
CA VAL A 51 -9.58 3.96 -2.78
C VAL A 51 -8.57 5.05 -2.42
N PRO A 52 -8.58 5.57 -1.18
CA PRO A 52 -7.55 6.51 -0.72
C PRO A 52 -6.15 5.88 -0.73
N LEU A 53 -5.14 6.63 -1.17
CA LEU A 53 -3.74 6.19 -1.14
C LEU A 53 -3.23 5.89 0.27
N SER A 54 -3.76 6.60 1.27
CA SER A 54 -3.47 6.39 2.68
C SER A 54 -3.86 5.00 3.16
N SER A 55 -4.84 4.34 2.52
CA SER A 55 -5.29 2.98 2.86
C SER A 55 -4.46 1.88 2.20
N LEU A 56 -3.56 2.21 1.28
CA LEU A 56 -2.69 1.26 0.62
C LEU A 56 -1.40 1.06 1.42
N VAL A 57 -1.01 -0.20 1.59
CA VAL A 57 0.17 -0.62 2.34
C VAL A 57 1.08 -1.44 1.43
N GLU A 58 2.31 -0.96 1.23
CA GLU A 58 3.36 -1.72 0.55
C GLU A 58 3.98 -2.73 1.53
N SER A 59 4.23 -3.97 1.11
CA SER A 59 4.77 -5.01 2.00
C SER A 59 6.14 -4.66 2.60
N SER A 60 6.94 -3.83 1.93
CA SER A 60 8.20 -3.31 2.48
C SER A 60 7.99 -2.41 3.70
N GLN A 61 6.87 -1.68 3.77
CA GLN A 61 6.49 -0.82 4.89
C GLN A 61 5.93 -1.62 6.08
N MET A 62 5.65 -2.92 5.89
CA MET A 62 5.15 -3.80 6.95
C MET A 62 6.24 -4.18 7.95
N LEU A 63 7.50 -4.22 7.53
CA LEU A 63 8.65 -4.61 8.35
C LEU A 63 9.10 -3.52 9.34
N GLU A 64 8.66 -2.27 9.17
CA GLU A 64 9.10 -1.15 10.01
C GLU A 64 8.28 -0.99 11.31
N MET A 65 7.22 -1.79 11.51
CA MET A 65 6.36 -1.72 12.70
C MET A 65 6.63 -2.79 13.77
N GLU A 66 7.57 -3.71 13.54
CA GLU A 66 7.93 -4.76 14.50
C GLU A 66 9.05 -4.35 15.48
N ASP A 67 9.80 -3.27 15.20
CA ASP A 67 10.93 -2.83 16.03
C ASP A 67 10.58 -1.87 17.19
N ILE A 68 9.36 -1.31 17.25
CA ILE A 68 8.99 -0.33 18.30
C ILE A 68 8.56 -1.00 19.62
N LYS A 69 8.46 -2.34 19.68
CA LYS A 69 7.98 -3.06 20.88
C LYS A 69 9.08 -3.44 21.89
N LEU A 70 10.33 -3.01 21.70
CA LEU A 70 11.47 -3.41 22.55
C LEU A 70 11.97 -2.34 23.52
N ILE A 71 11.08 -1.46 24.00
CA ILE A 71 11.33 -0.67 25.21
C ILE A 71 10.59 -1.34 26.38
N CYS A 72 11.10 -2.49 26.83
CA CYS A 72 10.75 -3.03 28.13
C CYS A 72 11.25 -2.04 29.20
N PRO A 73 10.41 -1.55 30.12
CA PRO A 73 10.90 -0.76 31.23
C PRO A 73 11.68 -1.68 32.16
N SER A 74 12.97 -1.42 32.36
CA SER A 74 13.73 -2.05 33.44
C SER A 74 13.13 -1.62 34.78
N PRO A 75 12.67 -2.54 35.65
CA PRO A 75 12.26 -2.18 37.00
C PRO A 75 13.49 -1.90 37.86
N LYS A 76 13.52 -0.73 38.50
CA LYS A 76 14.22 -0.50 39.77
C LYS A 76 13.29 0.29 40.69
#